data_AF-A0A8K0QJT3-F1
#
_entry.id   AF-A0A8K0QJT3-F1
#
_cell.length_a   1.000
_cell.length_b   1.000
_cell.length_c   1.000
_cell.angle_alpha   90.00
_cell.angle_beta   90.00
_cell.angle_gamma   90.00
#
_symmetry.space_group_name_H-M   'P 1'
#
loop_
_entity.id
_entity.type
_entity.pdbx_description
1 polymer ?
#
loop_
_entity_poly.entity_id
_entity_poly.type
_entity_poly.pdbx_seq_one_letter_code
_entity_poly.pdbx_strand_id
1 'polypeptide(L)'
;MKGRRQEGDEKDRKTRGDEFARLDPDEQAFDDSIRFGVASQYTPSLTLESLADFAPVAPSSSAGKSAAVLQNLSVLGTADHVGAPQAFQARHYAAEIEAGGMRFFADTQARAVAEEYLQQKNKPAETTEAAEGEGEGEAPAATPMPIITDAEEAIRKVILEKAVMGQHETPKFAMDPTGLSRSWHLRAETYTTNDVNAFENKLTSLLAKRGGKPAGKAKANA
;
A
#
# COMPACT_ATOMS: atom_id res chain seq x y z
N MET A 1 -27.74 -63.98 62.97
CA MET A 1 -26.54 -63.84 62.10
C MET A 1 -26.50 -62.41 61.55
N LYS A 2 -25.34 -61.75 61.71
CA LYS A 2 -25.01 -60.40 61.23
C LYS A 2 -24.95 -60.33 59.70
N GLY A 3 -25.18 -59.14 59.14
CA GLY A 3 -24.75 -58.78 57.79
C GLY A 3 -24.99 -57.31 57.45
N ARG A 4 -24.14 -56.41 57.99
CA ARG A 4 -24.09 -54.98 57.61
C ARG A 4 -23.75 -54.88 56.12
N ARG A 5 -24.52 -54.10 55.36
CA ARG A 5 -24.15 -53.66 54.02
C ARG A 5 -23.01 -52.65 54.16
N GLN A 6 -21.90 -52.92 53.48
CA GLN A 6 -20.72 -52.05 53.43
C GLN A 6 -21.05 -50.76 52.67
N GLU A 7 -21.22 -49.66 53.40
CA GLU A 7 -20.87 -48.32 52.92
C GLU A 7 -19.34 -48.29 52.79
N GLY A 8 -18.80 -48.67 51.64
CA GLY A 8 -17.35 -48.75 51.44
C GLY A 8 -16.86 -48.45 50.04
N ASP A 9 -17.70 -48.57 49.01
CA ASP A 9 -17.20 -48.62 47.63
C ASP A 9 -17.24 -47.30 46.84
N GLU A 10 -17.72 -46.20 47.43
CA GLU A 10 -17.86 -44.92 46.70
C GLU A 10 -16.73 -43.91 46.93
N LYS A 11 -15.83 -44.16 47.89
CA LYS A 11 -14.69 -43.26 48.18
C LYS A 11 -13.41 -43.58 47.39
N ASP A 12 -13.26 -44.80 46.89
CA ASP A 12 -12.01 -45.23 46.22
C ASP A 12 -11.93 -44.92 44.72
N ARG A 13 -12.95 -44.25 44.16
CA ARG A 13 -12.95 -43.80 42.76
C ARG A 13 -12.41 -42.40 42.54
N LYS A 14 -12.12 -41.63 43.60
CA LYS A 14 -11.59 -40.24 43.50
C LYS A 14 -10.07 -40.13 43.61
N THR A 15 -9.36 -41.25 43.75
CA THR A 15 -7.91 -41.31 44.00
C THR A 15 -7.15 -42.16 43.00
N ARG A 16 -7.69 -42.40 41.80
CA ARG A 16 -6.81 -42.58 40.63
C ARG A 16 -6.39 -41.19 40.20
N GLY A 17 -5.41 -40.64 40.92
CA GLY A 17 -4.77 -39.39 40.59
C GLY A 17 -4.16 -39.53 39.21
N ASP A 18 -4.88 -39.00 38.23
CA ASP A 18 -4.31 -38.74 36.93
C ASP A 18 -3.29 -37.63 37.17
N GLU A 19 -2.00 -37.98 37.21
CA GLU A 19 -0.91 -37.04 37.47
C GLU A 19 -0.90 -35.91 36.43
N PHE A 20 -1.57 -36.11 35.28
CA PHE A 20 -1.79 -35.13 34.22
C PHE A 20 -3.06 -34.28 34.39
N ALA A 21 -3.90 -34.54 35.41
CA ALA A 21 -5.09 -33.72 35.68
C ALA A 21 -4.78 -32.40 36.41
N ARG A 22 -3.55 -32.26 36.93
CA ARG A 22 -3.01 -31.01 37.47
C ARG A 22 -1.78 -30.68 36.66
N LEU A 23 -1.81 -29.56 35.94
CA LEU A 23 -0.64 -29.02 35.26
C LEU A 23 0.47 -28.79 36.28
N ASP A 24 1.70 -29.14 35.91
CA ASP A 24 2.90 -28.76 36.67
C ASP A 24 2.96 -27.22 36.76
N PRO A 25 3.39 -26.59 37.87
CA PRO A 25 3.62 -25.14 37.94
C PRO A 25 4.29 -24.51 36.71
N ASP A 26 5.25 -25.19 36.07
CA ASP A 26 5.89 -24.70 34.85
C ASP A 26 4.94 -24.73 33.63
N GLU A 27 4.14 -25.79 33.49
CA GLU A 27 3.11 -25.91 32.45
C GLU A 27 1.96 -24.93 32.68
N GLN A 28 1.60 -24.68 33.95
CA GLN A 28 0.57 -23.72 34.31
C GLN A 28 1.04 -22.28 34.03
N ALA A 29 2.30 -21.95 34.34
CA ALA A 29 2.88 -20.67 33.97
C ALA A 29 2.95 -20.48 32.45
N PHE A 30 3.23 -21.55 31.70
CA PHE A 30 3.18 -21.53 30.24
C PHE A 30 1.75 -21.34 29.72
N ASP A 31 0.77 -22.10 30.21
CA ASP A 31 -0.66 -21.93 29.83
C ASP A 31 -1.15 -20.52 30.15
N ASP A 32 -0.80 -19.99 31.31
CA ASP A 32 -1.12 -18.62 31.71
C ASP A 32 -0.47 -17.59 30.78
N SER A 33 0.78 -17.81 30.34
CA SER A 33 1.46 -16.91 29.41
C SER A 33 0.83 -16.90 28.00
N ILE A 34 0.31 -18.03 27.54
CA ILE A 34 -0.39 -18.15 26.25
C ILE A 34 -1.79 -17.55 26.35
N ARG A 35 -2.47 -17.79 27.49
CA ARG A 35 -3.86 -17.39 27.71
C ARG A 35 -4.02 -15.92 28.06
N PHE A 36 -3.15 -15.40 28.92
CA PHE A 36 -3.20 -14.03 29.44
C PHE A 36 -2.10 -13.13 28.88
N GLY A 37 -1.14 -13.69 28.14
CA GLY A 37 0.02 -12.96 27.64
C GLY A 37 1.11 -12.80 28.70
N VAL A 38 2.19 -12.13 28.31
CA VAL A 38 3.30 -11.76 29.21
C VAL A 38 3.33 -10.24 29.41
N ALA A 39 3.67 -9.81 30.63
CA ALA A 39 3.84 -8.39 30.92
C ALA A 39 5.05 -7.86 30.15
N SER A 40 4.80 -7.07 29.11
CA SER A 40 5.84 -6.37 28.36
C SER A 40 6.06 -4.98 28.95
N GLN A 41 7.32 -4.52 28.93
CA GLN A 41 7.65 -3.16 29.34
C GLN A 41 7.24 -2.19 28.23
N TYR A 42 6.39 -1.22 28.57
CA TYR A 42 6.05 -0.12 27.67
C TYR A 42 7.04 1.03 27.84
N THR A 43 7.83 1.31 26.80
CA THR A 43 8.71 2.47 26.72
C THR A 43 8.13 3.50 25.75
N PRO A 44 7.42 4.53 26.23
CA PRO A 44 6.91 5.58 25.36
C PRO A 44 8.06 6.38 24.76
N SER A 45 8.04 6.53 23.45
CA SER A 45 8.86 7.49 22.72
C SER A 45 7.95 8.39 21.90
N LEU A 46 8.15 9.69 22.00
CA LEU A 46 7.45 10.68 21.20
C LEU A 46 8.46 11.73 20.75
N THR A 47 8.69 11.81 19.45
CA THR A 47 9.57 12.82 18.84
C THR A 47 8.75 13.70 17.89
N LEU A 48 9.28 14.88 17.57
CA LEU A 48 8.65 15.73 16.55
C LEU A 48 8.65 15.04 15.18
N GLU A 49 9.67 14.23 14.90
CA GLU A 49 9.77 13.44 13.68
C GLU A 49 8.68 12.38 13.60
N SER A 50 8.38 11.67 14.70
CA SER A 50 7.29 10.68 14.72
C SER A 50 5.89 11.29 14.52
N LEU A 51 5.76 12.61 14.73
CA LEU A 51 4.52 13.34 14.49
C LEU A 51 4.42 13.91 13.07
N ALA A 52 5.54 14.00 12.33
CA ALA A 52 5.57 14.60 11.01
C ALA A 52 4.70 13.84 10.00
N ASP A 53 4.62 12.51 10.14
CA ASP A 53 3.79 11.65 9.31
C ASP A 53 2.28 11.90 9.48
N PHE A 54 1.89 12.46 10.62
CA PHE A 54 0.50 12.79 10.94
C PHE A 54 0.18 14.28 10.75
N ALA A 55 1.11 15.04 10.17
CA ALA A 55 0.86 16.45 9.89
C ALA A 55 -0.33 16.58 8.91
N PRO A 56 -1.25 17.54 9.13
CA PRO A 56 -2.34 17.77 8.20
C PRO A 56 -1.80 18.34 6.90
N VAL A 57 -2.43 17.96 5.78
CA VAL A 57 -2.13 18.55 4.48
C VAL A 57 -2.51 20.03 4.49
N ALA A 58 -1.50 20.88 4.34
CA ALA A 58 -1.65 22.33 4.31
C ALA A 58 -0.64 22.95 3.32
N PRO A 59 -1.09 23.82 2.40
CA PRO A 59 -0.21 24.38 1.36
C PRO A 59 0.79 25.43 1.89
N SER A 60 0.56 25.96 3.09
CA SER A 60 1.34 27.08 3.65
C SER A 60 2.57 26.66 4.45
N SER A 61 2.60 25.44 5.02
CA SER A 61 3.69 24.96 5.86
C SER A 61 4.55 23.91 5.15
N SER A 62 5.82 23.79 5.53
CA SER A 62 6.70 22.73 5.02
C SER A 62 6.18 21.35 5.37
N ALA A 63 5.75 21.15 6.62
CA ALA A 63 5.16 19.91 7.11
C ALA A 63 3.85 19.55 6.37
N GLY A 64 3.02 20.55 6.02
CA GLY A 64 1.80 20.32 5.26
C GLY A 64 2.08 19.97 3.80
N LYS A 65 3.12 20.55 3.20
CA LYS A 65 3.60 20.18 1.85
C LYS A 65 4.18 18.77 1.81
N SER A 66 4.96 18.37 2.82
CA SER A 66 5.47 16.98 2.90
C SER A 66 4.33 15.99 3.11
N ALA A 67 3.34 16.32 3.97
CA ALA A 67 2.14 15.51 4.13
C ALA A 67 1.36 15.36 2.80
N ALA A 68 1.25 16.43 2.00
CA ALA A 68 0.62 16.38 0.68
C ALA A 68 1.34 15.39 -0.26
N VAL A 69 2.68 15.38 -0.24
CA VAL A 69 3.48 14.45 -1.04
C VAL A 69 3.26 13.01 -0.59
N LEU A 70 3.36 12.76 0.73
CA LEU A 70 3.18 11.42 1.30
C LEU A 70 1.76 10.87 1.04
N GLN A 71 0.73 11.71 1.16
CA GLN A 71 -0.64 11.30 0.86
C GLN A 71 -0.79 10.89 -0.62
N ASN A 72 -0.24 11.67 -1.56
CA ASN A 72 -0.29 11.31 -2.98
C ASN A 72 0.48 10.02 -3.28
N LEU A 73 1.64 9.81 -2.63
CA LEU A 73 2.38 8.56 -2.74
C LEU A 73 1.60 7.37 -2.17
N SER A 74 0.91 7.53 -1.04
CA SER A 74 0.06 6.47 -0.49
C SER A 74 -1.12 6.13 -1.39
N VAL A 75 -1.72 7.13 -2.05
CA VAL A 75 -2.82 6.93 -3.01
C VAL A 75 -2.32 6.20 -4.26
N LEU A 76 -1.13 6.53 -4.75
CA LEU A 76 -0.53 5.86 -5.91
C LEU A 76 -0.10 4.42 -5.59
N GLY A 77 0.45 4.18 -4.41
CA GLY A 77 0.88 2.85 -3.97
C GLY A 77 -0.24 1.97 -3.42
N THR A 78 -1.43 2.51 -3.17
CA THR A 78 -2.68 1.84 -2.73
C THR A 78 -2.55 0.88 -1.53
N ALA A 79 -1.51 1.05 -0.72
CA ALA A 79 -1.10 0.08 0.29
C ALA A 79 -1.21 0.67 1.70
N ASP A 80 -0.08 0.98 2.34
CA ASP A 80 -0.08 1.52 3.70
C ASP A 80 -0.58 2.97 3.74
N HIS A 81 -1.21 3.34 4.84
CA HIS A 81 -1.51 4.74 5.13
C HIS A 81 -0.28 5.43 5.73
N VAL A 82 -0.16 6.74 5.51
CA VAL A 82 0.92 7.53 6.09
C VAL A 82 0.87 7.44 7.62
N GLY A 83 2.01 7.10 8.25
CA GLY A 83 2.13 6.94 9.70
C GLY A 83 1.47 5.69 10.29
N ALA A 84 0.79 4.87 9.50
CA ALA A 84 0.10 3.67 9.96
C ALA A 84 0.49 2.44 9.12
N PRO A 85 1.71 1.91 9.31
CA PRO A 85 2.16 0.71 8.61
C PRO A 85 1.32 -0.50 9.02
N GLN A 86 0.98 -1.34 8.05
CA GLN A 86 0.35 -2.63 8.33
C GLN A 86 1.44 -3.69 8.47
N ALA A 87 1.42 -4.49 9.55
CA ALA A 87 2.43 -5.51 9.81
C ALA A 87 2.12 -6.82 9.07
N PHE A 88 2.25 -6.83 7.74
CA PHE A 88 2.10 -8.03 6.93
C PHE A 88 3.37 -8.87 6.85
N GLN A 89 3.20 -10.13 6.42
CA GLN A 89 4.31 -11.02 6.11
C GLN A 89 5.00 -10.58 4.81
N ALA A 90 6.30 -10.86 4.70
CA ALA A 90 7.14 -10.54 3.54
C ALA A 90 6.52 -10.95 2.19
N ARG A 91 5.91 -12.14 2.16
CA ARG A 91 5.25 -12.71 0.98
C ARG A 91 4.10 -11.84 0.47
N HIS A 92 3.34 -11.21 1.37
CA HIS A 92 2.23 -10.34 0.98
C HIS A 92 2.74 -9.05 0.32
N TYR A 93 3.76 -8.41 0.90
CA TYR A 93 4.38 -7.24 0.29
C TYR A 93 4.93 -7.53 -1.10
N ALA A 94 5.63 -8.65 -1.26
CA ALA A 94 6.18 -9.07 -2.55
C ALA A 94 5.08 -9.35 -3.59
N ALA A 95 3.99 -10.02 -3.19
CA ALA A 95 2.88 -10.30 -4.10
C ALA A 95 2.20 -9.02 -4.62
N GLU A 96 2.05 -8.00 -3.77
CA GLU A 96 1.49 -6.71 -4.20
C GLU A 96 2.42 -5.94 -5.13
N ILE A 97 3.74 -5.97 -4.88
CA ILE A 97 4.71 -5.36 -5.78
C ILE A 97 4.68 -6.06 -7.15
N GLU A 98 4.60 -7.39 -7.17
CA GLU A 98 4.51 -8.17 -8.41
C GLU A 98 3.20 -7.91 -9.18
N ALA A 99 2.09 -7.69 -8.48
CA ALA A 99 0.79 -7.44 -9.09
C ALA A 99 0.60 -5.99 -9.56
N GLY A 100 1.02 -5.02 -8.74
CA GLY A 100 0.79 -3.59 -8.96
C GLY A 100 1.99 -2.83 -9.54
N GLY A 101 3.19 -3.42 -9.51
CA GLY A 101 4.43 -2.79 -9.97
C GLY A 101 4.98 -1.69 -9.06
N MET A 102 4.18 -1.19 -8.11
CA MET A 102 4.56 -0.18 -7.13
C MET A 102 3.80 -0.37 -5.83
N ARG A 103 4.45 -0.03 -4.71
CA ARG A 103 3.85 -0.07 -3.37
C ARG A 103 4.37 1.10 -2.54
N PHE A 104 3.50 1.71 -1.75
CA PHE A 104 3.90 2.64 -0.71
C PHE A 104 4.21 1.89 0.59
N PHE A 105 5.39 2.12 1.14
CA PHE A 105 5.82 1.58 2.43
C PHE A 105 5.84 2.70 3.45
N ALA A 106 4.98 2.61 4.47
CA ALA A 106 5.00 3.55 5.59
C ALA A 106 6.17 3.31 6.54
N ASP A 107 6.72 2.10 6.55
CA ASP A 107 7.90 1.71 7.33
C ASP A 107 9.02 1.17 6.42
N THR A 108 10.22 1.66 6.67
CA THR A 108 11.46 1.18 6.04
C THR A 108 11.74 -0.29 6.29
N GLN A 109 11.36 -0.83 7.46
CA GLN A 109 11.54 -2.25 7.79
C GLN A 109 10.68 -3.15 6.91
N ALA A 110 9.43 -2.74 6.64
CA ALA A 110 8.55 -3.47 5.74
C ALA A 110 9.12 -3.55 4.31
N ARG A 111 9.73 -2.46 3.83
CA ARG A 111 10.46 -2.44 2.56
C ARG A 111 11.63 -3.41 2.56
N ALA A 112 12.45 -3.40 3.61
CA ALA A 112 13.62 -4.28 3.72
C ALA A 112 13.22 -5.77 3.73
N VAL A 113 12.20 -6.13 4.50
CA VAL A 113 11.68 -7.50 4.57
C VAL A 113 11.09 -7.97 3.23
N ALA A 114 10.40 -7.08 2.50
CA ALA A 114 9.91 -7.38 1.16
C ALA A 114 11.05 -7.60 0.15
N GLU A 115 12.08 -6.74 0.21
CA GLU A 115 13.28 -6.83 -0.62
C GLU A 115 14.03 -8.16 -0.38
N GLU A 116 14.28 -8.51 0.88
CA GLU A 116 14.94 -9.77 1.24
C GLU A 116 14.18 -10.99 0.71
N TYR A 117 12.84 -10.98 0.80
CA TYR A 117 12.01 -12.06 0.28
C TYR A 117 12.09 -12.16 -1.24
N LEU A 118 12.05 -11.03 -1.95
CA LEU A 118 12.19 -11.01 -3.42
C LEU A 118 13.59 -11.48 -3.85
N GLN A 119 14.64 -11.09 -3.13
CA GLN A 119 16.00 -11.58 -3.40
C GLN A 119 16.12 -13.08 -3.14
N GLN A 120 15.53 -13.60 -2.06
CA GLN A 120 15.51 -15.05 -1.80
C GLN A 120 14.73 -15.82 -2.85
N LYS A 121 13.60 -15.28 -3.33
CA LYS A 121 12.79 -15.87 -4.40
C LYS A 121 13.51 -15.84 -5.76
N ASN A 122 14.24 -14.76 -6.03
CA ASN A 122 14.94 -14.54 -7.30
C ASN A 122 16.35 -15.13 -7.35
N LYS A 123 16.92 -15.57 -6.22
CA LYS A 123 18.07 -16.47 -6.23
C LYS A 123 17.63 -17.79 -6.88
N PRO A 124 18.04 -18.10 -8.12
CA PRO A 124 17.89 -19.45 -8.64
C PRO A 124 18.79 -20.35 -7.75
N ALA A 125 18.58 -21.65 -7.57
CA ALA A 125 18.88 -22.68 -8.57
C ALA A 125 20.18 -22.47 -9.40
N GLU A 126 21.02 -21.47 -9.08
CA GLU A 126 22.30 -21.12 -9.72
C GLU A 126 23.49 -21.88 -9.11
N THR A 127 23.24 -22.85 -8.23
CA THR A 127 24.24 -23.76 -7.66
C THR A 127 24.09 -25.21 -8.16
N THR A 128 23.41 -25.45 -9.29
CA THR A 128 23.34 -26.80 -9.88
C THR A 128 23.87 -26.94 -11.30
N GLU A 129 24.28 -25.87 -12.00
CA GLU A 129 24.86 -26.00 -13.35
C GLU A 129 26.18 -25.23 -13.59
N ALA A 130 26.79 -24.66 -12.55
CA ALA A 130 28.07 -23.96 -12.66
C ALA A 130 29.16 -24.45 -11.69
N ALA A 131 29.07 -25.71 -11.25
CA ALA A 131 30.06 -26.35 -10.37
C ALA A 131 30.92 -27.39 -11.11
N GLU A 132 31.41 -27.05 -12.29
CA GLU A 132 32.58 -27.71 -12.91
C GLU A 132 33.47 -26.64 -13.52
N GLY A 133 34.27 -25.98 -12.68
CA GLY A 133 35.15 -24.90 -13.10
C GLY A 133 35.96 -24.40 -11.91
N GLU A 134 36.97 -25.17 -11.54
CA GLU A 134 37.98 -24.81 -10.54
C GLU A 134 38.66 -23.48 -10.91
N GLY A 135 38.73 -22.56 -9.95
CA GLY A 135 39.42 -21.28 -10.12
C GLY A 135 39.39 -20.46 -8.84
N GLU A 136 40.40 -20.65 -8.00
CA GLU A 136 40.69 -19.82 -6.83
C GLU A 136 40.88 -18.35 -7.25
N GLY A 137 39.98 -17.48 -6.79
CA GLY A 137 40.08 -16.04 -6.95
C GLY A 137 39.03 -15.39 -6.07
N GLU A 138 39.48 -14.70 -5.01
CA GLU A 138 38.65 -13.87 -4.13
C GLU A 138 37.97 -12.77 -4.97
N ALA A 139 36.75 -13.05 -5.43
CA ALA A 139 35.89 -12.06 -6.05
C ALA A 139 35.24 -11.23 -4.94
N PRO A 140 35.23 -9.88 -5.03
CA PRO A 140 34.52 -9.07 -4.06
C PRO A 140 33.04 -9.45 -4.13
N ALA A 141 32.44 -9.75 -2.97
CA ALA A 141 31.02 -10.05 -2.85
C ALA A 141 30.21 -8.94 -3.55
N ALA A 142 29.69 -9.24 -4.73
CA ALA A 142 28.84 -8.33 -5.47
C ALA A 142 27.61 -8.08 -4.59
N THR A 143 27.48 -6.86 -4.07
CA THR A 143 26.27 -6.44 -3.37
C THR A 143 25.09 -6.66 -4.31
N PRO A 144 24.11 -7.52 -3.96
CA PRO A 144 22.97 -7.76 -4.82
C PRO A 144 22.27 -6.41 -5.06
N MET A 145 22.02 -6.08 -6.32
CA MET A 145 21.33 -4.84 -6.66
C MET A 145 19.91 -4.88 -6.07
N PRO A 146 19.41 -3.77 -5.49
CA PRO A 146 18.07 -3.72 -4.93
C PRO A 146 17.02 -3.91 -6.05
N ILE A 147 16.08 -4.81 -5.82
CA ILE A 147 14.94 -5.12 -6.69
C ILE A 147 13.92 -3.99 -6.58
N ILE A 148 13.62 -3.54 -5.36
CA ILE A 148 12.73 -2.42 -5.07
C ILE A 148 13.53 -1.12 -5.15
N THR A 149 13.34 -0.40 -6.26
CA THR A 149 13.90 0.93 -6.48
C THR A 149 12.95 2.02 -5.98
N ASP A 150 13.50 3.22 -5.75
CA ASP A 150 12.69 4.38 -5.39
C ASP A 150 11.83 4.84 -6.57
N ALA A 151 10.78 5.62 -6.28
CA ALA A 151 9.94 6.21 -7.32
C ALA A 151 10.76 6.99 -8.35
N GLU A 152 10.45 6.82 -9.64
CA GLU A 152 11.16 7.48 -10.73
C GLU A 152 11.11 9.02 -10.60
N GLU A 153 12.14 9.72 -11.09
CA GLU A 153 12.19 11.19 -11.10
C GLU A 153 10.99 11.83 -11.80
N ALA A 154 10.47 11.21 -12.85
CA ALA A 154 9.27 11.68 -13.55
C ALA A 154 8.05 11.71 -12.61
N ILE A 155 7.84 10.66 -11.82
CA ILE A 155 6.74 10.57 -10.85
C ILE A 155 6.93 11.62 -9.75
N ARG A 156 8.15 11.73 -9.21
CA ARG A 156 8.48 12.73 -8.19
C ARG A 156 8.19 14.14 -8.67
N LYS A 157 8.57 14.47 -9.90
CA LYS A 157 8.32 15.77 -10.52
C LYS A 157 6.82 16.06 -10.67
N VAL A 158 6.04 15.11 -11.19
CA VAL A 158 4.58 15.28 -11.36
C VAL A 158 3.89 15.51 -10.02
N ILE A 159 4.29 14.78 -8.97
CA ILE A 159 3.74 14.98 -7.62
C ILE A 159 4.11 16.37 -7.09
N LEU A 160 5.37 16.81 -7.23
CA LEU A 160 5.77 18.14 -6.79
C LEU A 160 5.02 19.25 -7.52
N GLU A 161 4.87 19.16 -8.84
CA GLU A 161 4.15 20.15 -9.65
C GLU A 161 2.68 20.22 -9.25
N LYS A 162 2.01 19.08 -9.10
CA LYS A 162 0.57 19.07 -8.80
C LYS A 162 0.25 19.27 -7.32
N ALA A 163 0.90 18.54 -6.44
CA ALA A 163 0.58 18.52 -5.01
C ALA A 163 1.19 19.69 -4.23
N VAL A 164 2.36 20.18 -4.65
CA VAL A 164 3.08 21.25 -3.92
C VAL A 164 2.97 22.59 -4.63
N MET A 165 3.24 22.63 -5.93
CA MET A 165 3.16 23.88 -6.70
C MET A 165 1.73 24.22 -7.13
N GLY A 166 0.80 23.27 -6.99
CA GLY A 166 -0.60 23.47 -7.38
C GLY A 166 -0.75 23.73 -8.88
N GLN A 167 0.14 23.22 -9.73
CA GLN A 167 0.05 23.40 -11.17
C GLN A 167 -1.12 22.59 -11.71
N HIS A 168 -2.13 23.31 -12.21
CA HIS A 168 -3.31 22.77 -12.86
C HIS A 168 -3.61 23.55 -14.12
N GLU A 169 -4.40 22.97 -15.01
CA GLU A 169 -4.83 23.65 -16.22
C GLU A 169 -5.77 24.80 -15.86
N THR A 170 -5.35 26.04 -16.15
CA THR A 170 -6.15 27.23 -15.87
C THR A 170 -7.36 27.30 -16.82
N PRO A 171 -8.60 27.43 -16.32
CA PRO A 171 -9.76 27.64 -17.18
C PRO A 171 -9.60 28.93 -18.01
N LYS A 172 -9.61 28.79 -19.34
CA LYS A 172 -9.58 29.94 -20.25
C LYS A 172 -11.00 30.30 -20.68
N PHE A 173 -11.27 31.60 -20.79
CA PHE A 173 -12.52 32.06 -21.36
C PHE A 173 -12.58 31.72 -22.85
N ALA A 174 -13.68 31.11 -23.26
CA ALA A 174 -13.89 30.65 -24.62
C ALA A 174 -15.37 30.79 -24.98
N MET A 175 -15.64 31.14 -26.24
CA MET A 175 -16.98 31.35 -26.78
C MET A 175 -17.44 30.18 -27.67
N ASP A 176 -16.51 29.33 -28.08
CA ASP A 176 -16.83 28.09 -28.76
C ASP A 176 -17.41 27.06 -27.76
N PRO A 177 -18.38 26.22 -28.17
CA PRO A 177 -19.03 25.27 -27.26
C PRO A 177 -18.05 24.32 -26.57
N THR A 178 -16.98 23.93 -27.27
CA THR A 178 -15.90 23.07 -26.78
C THR A 178 -15.10 23.74 -25.66
N GLY A 179 -14.55 24.93 -25.90
CA GLY A 179 -13.81 25.68 -24.90
C GLY A 179 -14.68 26.12 -23.71
N LEU A 180 -15.96 26.45 -23.95
CA LEU A 180 -16.90 26.75 -22.87
C LEU A 180 -17.05 25.51 -21.97
N SER A 181 -17.34 24.33 -22.54
CA SER A 181 -17.50 23.10 -21.77
C SER A 181 -16.24 22.70 -21.00
N ARG A 182 -15.05 22.82 -21.62
CA ARG A 182 -13.76 22.59 -20.94
C ARG A 182 -13.58 23.53 -19.76
N SER A 183 -13.87 24.83 -19.93
CA SER A 183 -13.73 25.82 -18.85
C SER A 183 -14.66 25.57 -17.66
N TRP A 184 -15.82 24.94 -17.90
CA TRP A 184 -16.74 24.51 -16.85
C TRP A 184 -16.25 23.24 -16.17
N HIS A 185 -15.80 22.25 -16.93
CA HIS A 185 -15.28 21.01 -16.36
C HIS A 185 -13.99 21.23 -15.57
N LEU A 186 -13.06 22.08 -16.03
CA LEU A 186 -11.83 22.41 -15.29
C LEU A 186 -12.08 23.15 -13.98
N ARG A 187 -13.27 23.78 -13.82
CA ARG A 187 -13.68 24.42 -12.57
C ARG A 187 -14.29 23.46 -11.57
N ALA A 188 -14.73 22.29 -12.03
CA ALA A 188 -15.39 21.29 -11.21
C ALA A 188 -14.47 20.08 -11.04
N GLU A 189 -14.18 19.69 -9.81
CA GLU A 189 -13.33 18.52 -9.52
C GLU A 189 -14.01 17.17 -9.86
N THR A 190 -15.26 17.20 -10.32
CA THR A 190 -16.06 16.01 -10.64
C THR A 190 -15.57 15.27 -11.89
N TYR A 191 -15.00 15.97 -12.85
CA TYR A 191 -14.60 15.38 -14.14
C TYR A 191 -13.11 15.09 -14.16
N THR A 192 -12.73 13.85 -14.43
CA THR A 192 -11.31 13.53 -14.66
C THR A 192 -10.86 14.07 -16.01
N THR A 193 -9.54 14.17 -16.21
CA THR A 193 -8.98 14.57 -17.52
C THR A 193 -9.44 13.66 -18.65
N ASN A 194 -9.63 12.36 -18.38
CA ASN A 194 -10.15 11.41 -19.35
C ASN A 194 -11.62 11.71 -19.70
N ASP A 195 -12.45 12.02 -18.70
CA ASP A 195 -13.87 12.35 -18.92
C ASP A 195 -14.03 13.64 -19.72
N VAL A 196 -13.21 14.65 -19.43
CA VAL A 196 -13.18 15.92 -20.18
C VAL A 196 -12.82 15.66 -21.65
N ASN A 197 -11.77 14.89 -21.90
CA ASN A 197 -11.34 14.56 -23.27
C ASN A 197 -12.41 13.72 -23.99
N ALA A 198 -13.04 12.74 -23.33
CA ALA A 198 -14.10 11.93 -23.90
C ALA A 198 -15.33 12.78 -24.28
N PHE A 199 -15.71 13.72 -23.41
CA PHE A 199 -16.80 14.66 -23.66
C PHE A 199 -16.48 15.57 -24.85
N GLU A 200 -15.28 16.16 -24.90
CA GLU A 200 -14.84 17.01 -26.01
C GLU A 200 -14.82 16.27 -27.34
N ASN A 201 -14.31 15.04 -27.35
CA ASN A 201 -14.32 14.17 -28.54
C ASN A 201 -15.75 13.89 -29.02
N LYS A 202 -16.70 13.69 -28.09
CA LYS A 202 -18.08 13.48 -28.47
C LYS A 202 -18.75 14.76 -28.98
N LEU A 203 -18.49 15.89 -28.32
CA LEU A 203 -19.05 17.19 -28.70
C LEU A 203 -18.56 17.62 -30.08
N THR A 204 -17.25 17.52 -30.35
CA THR A 204 -16.65 17.79 -31.66
C THR A 204 -17.25 16.88 -32.74
N SER A 205 -17.42 15.58 -32.47
CA SER A 205 -18.08 14.64 -33.38
C SER A 205 -19.52 15.06 -33.73
N LEU A 206 -20.29 15.51 -32.74
CA LEU A 206 -21.68 15.96 -32.97
C LEU A 206 -21.74 17.28 -33.75
N LEU A 207 -20.83 18.22 -33.47
CA LEU A 207 -20.74 19.48 -34.20
C LEU A 207 -20.30 19.26 -35.66
N ALA A 208 -19.32 18.38 -35.89
CA ALA A 208 -18.90 17.99 -37.24
C ALA A 208 -20.05 17.30 -38.01
N LYS A 209 -20.83 16.44 -37.35
CA LYS A 209 -22.00 15.78 -37.94
C LYS A 209 -23.13 16.78 -38.28
N ARG A 210 -23.26 17.87 -37.53
CA ARG A 210 -24.23 18.95 -37.79
C ARG A 210 -23.81 19.89 -38.92
N GLY A 211 -22.51 19.99 -39.23
CA GLY A 211 -21.98 20.75 -40.38
C GLY A 211 -22.20 20.07 -41.75
N GLY A 212 -22.69 18.82 -41.77
CA GLY A 212 -22.90 18.02 -42.98
C GLY A 212 -24.30 18.16 -43.60
N LYS A 213 -24.67 19.37 -44.04
CA LYS A 213 -25.64 19.57 -45.13
C LYS A 213 -25.45 21.00 -45.68
N PRO A 214 -24.94 21.18 -46.91
CA PRO A 214 -25.01 22.50 -47.54
C PRO A 214 -26.48 22.81 -47.78
N ALA A 215 -27.02 23.78 -47.03
CA ALA A 215 -28.25 24.45 -47.41
C ALA A 215 -28.05 25.03 -48.82
N GLY A 216 -29.01 24.74 -49.70
CA GLY A 216 -28.87 24.87 -51.13
C GLY A 216 -28.42 26.26 -51.61
N LYS A 217 -27.84 26.26 -52.80
CA LYS A 217 -27.66 27.45 -53.65
C LYS A 217 -28.98 28.23 -53.73
N ALA A 218 -29.16 29.24 -52.90
CA ALA A 218 -30.07 30.34 -53.20
C ALA A 218 -29.40 31.18 -54.28
N LYS A 219 -29.98 31.17 -55.48
CA LYS A 219 -29.56 32.03 -56.59
C LYS A 219 -29.58 33.48 -56.13
N ALA A 220 -28.49 34.19 -56.37
CA ALA A 220 -28.48 35.65 -56.42
C ALA A 220 -29.41 36.10 -57.56
N ASN A 221 -30.38 36.95 -57.25
CA ASN A 221 -31.05 37.76 -58.26
C ASN A 221 -30.40 39.13 -58.26
N ALA A 222 -29.97 39.51 -59.46
CA ALA A 222 -29.71 40.87 -59.90
C ALA A 222 -31.02 41.64 -60.06
#